data_AF-A0A1V4H767-F1
#
_entry.id   AF-A0A1V4H767-F1
#
_cell.length_a   1.000
_cell.length_b   1.000
_cell.length_c   1.000
_cell.angle_alpha   90.00
_cell.angle_beta   90.00
_cell.angle_gamma   90.00
#
_symmetry.space_group_name_H-M   'P 1'
#
loop_
_entity.id
_entity.type
_entity.pdbx_description
1 polymer ?
#
loop_
_entity_poly.entity_id
_entity_poly.type
_entity_poly.pdbx_seq_one_letter_code
_entity_poly.pdbx_strand_id
1 'polypeptide(L)'
;MALDDYLQKYFPNLMLCPPLFYNWDYGIRFELGNPPLFKVDKALYMEQVYDRALSIYRYLHKANDEIYIVSNAHFADEPNPLRRKPKVYRRYINNKDVLKCLQHKVIPYVFANVYEIDDFETHRFILKCYGRNIKYGSLIKAICNNDVAIRPLIYHDVFLSIFPQELYFMYMMIGDVM
;
A
#
# COMPACT_ATOMS: atom_id res chain seq x y z
N MET A 1 -5.24 12.87 -15.11
CA MET A 1 -4.65 13.56 -13.95
C MET A 1 -3.46 12.74 -13.48
N ALA A 2 -2.33 13.36 -13.17
CA ALA A 2 -1.21 12.67 -12.54
C ALA A 2 -1.49 12.45 -11.04
N LEU A 3 -0.69 11.61 -10.37
CA LEU A 3 -0.82 11.40 -8.93
C LEU A 3 -0.59 12.70 -8.15
N ASP A 4 0.42 13.48 -8.53
CA ASP A 4 0.79 14.70 -7.79
C ASP A 4 -0.32 15.76 -7.91
N ASP A 5 -0.93 15.92 -9.10
CA ASP A 5 -2.10 16.78 -9.30
C ASP A 5 -3.30 16.31 -8.46
N TYR A 6 -3.51 14.99 -8.37
CA TYR A 6 -4.58 14.39 -7.58
C TYR A 6 -4.41 14.69 -6.09
N LEU A 7 -3.21 14.45 -5.57
CA LEU A 7 -2.89 14.74 -4.17
C LEU A 7 -3.00 16.23 -3.90
N GLN A 8 -2.45 17.09 -4.75
CA GLN A 8 -2.54 18.54 -4.55
C GLN A 8 -3.99 19.05 -4.55
N LYS A 9 -4.85 18.46 -5.38
CA LYS A 9 -6.24 18.88 -5.50
C LYS A 9 -7.13 18.42 -4.35
N TYR A 10 -6.89 17.23 -3.82
CA TYR A 10 -7.82 16.57 -2.90
C TYR A 10 -7.25 16.24 -1.53
N PHE A 11 -5.92 16.16 -1.44
CA PHE A 11 -5.16 15.90 -0.22
C PHE A 11 -3.97 16.87 -0.12
N PRO A 12 -4.20 18.20 -0.19
CA PRO A 12 -3.12 19.17 -0.19
C PRO A 12 -2.22 19.01 1.04
N ASN A 13 -0.91 18.98 0.83
CA ASN A 13 0.12 18.75 1.85
C ASN A 13 0.19 17.32 2.42
N LEU A 14 -0.65 16.39 1.94
CA LEU A 14 -0.56 15.00 2.38
C LEU A 14 0.72 14.34 1.88
N MET A 15 1.52 13.85 2.81
CA MET A 15 2.64 12.99 2.49
C MET A 15 2.18 11.54 2.41
N LEU A 16 2.35 10.91 1.23
CA LEU A 16 2.12 9.47 1.06
C LEU A 16 3.24 8.66 1.73
N CYS A 17 3.20 8.56 3.05
CA CYS A 17 4.03 7.68 3.86
C CYS A 17 3.21 7.09 5.03
N PRO A 18 3.54 5.87 5.49
CA PRO A 18 2.96 5.33 6.72
C PRO A 18 3.42 6.12 7.95
N PRO A 19 2.62 6.16 9.03
CA PRO A 19 1.18 5.92 9.08
C PRO A 19 0.39 7.12 8.51
N LEU A 20 -0.42 6.88 7.47
CA LEU A 20 -1.21 7.95 6.84
C LEU A 20 -2.23 8.63 7.76
N PHE A 21 -2.72 7.90 8.77
CA PHE A 21 -3.75 8.40 9.70
C PHE A 21 -3.29 9.65 10.48
N TYR A 22 -2.00 9.75 10.83
CA TYR A 22 -1.49 10.93 11.54
C TYR A 22 -1.07 12.06 10.59
N ASN A 23 -1.07 11.81 9.27
CA ASN A 23 -0.66 12.77 8.26
C ASN A 23 -1.86 13.46 7.57
N TRP A 24 -3.11 13.15 7.97
CA TRP A 24 -4.32 13.71 7.39
C TRP A 24 -5.41 13.95 8.44
N ASP A 25 -6.14 15.07 8.31
CA ASP A 25 -7.15 15.49 9.31
C ASP A 25 -8.36 14.55 9.39
N TYR A 26 -8.69 13.87 8.28
CA TYR A 26 -9.87 13.01 8.17
C TYR A 26 -9.46 11.57 7.85
N GLY A 27 -9.28 10.75 8.89
CA GLY A 27 -8.90 9.35 8.76
C GLY A 27 -9.88 8.41 9.45
N ILE A 28 -10.09 7.22 8.87
CA ILE A 28 -10.77 6.10 9.52
C ILE A 28 -9.76 4.96 9.66
N ARG A 29 -9.59 4.47 10.89
CA ARG A 29 -8.73 3.32 11.21
C ARG A 29 -9.59 2.11 11.53
N PHE A 30 -9.27 0.97 10.93
CA PHE A 30 -9.93 -0.30 11.20
C PHE A 30 -8.96 -1.28 11.87
N GLU A 31 -9.45 -2.00 12.88
CA GLU A 31 -8.74 -3.17 13.41
C GLU A 31 -9.12 -4.42 12.61
N LEU A 32 -8.16 -4.96 11.86
CA LEU A 32 -8.39 -6.07 10.95
C LEU A 32 -8.39 -7.44 11.65
N GLY A 33 -7.69 -7.58 12.77
CA GLY A 33 -7.60 -8.83 13.55
C GLY A 33 -7.94 -8.61 15.02
N ASN A 34 -8.09 -9.71 15.76
CA ASN A 34 -8.25 -9.72 17.21
C ASN A 34 -6.88 -9.97 17.87
N PRO A 35 -6.18 -8.98 18.46
CA PRO A 35 -4.79 -9.15 18.89
C PRO A 35 -4.54 -10.32 19.87
N PRO A 36 -5.38 -10.56 20.90
CA PRO A 36 -5.30 -11.76 21.74
C PRO A 36 -5.27 -13.09 20.96
N LEU A 37 -6.01 -13.16 19.85
CA LEU A 37 -6.10 -14.36 19.03
C LEU A 37 -4.78 -14.66 18.31
N PHE A 38 -3.96 -13.65 18.01
CA PHE A 38 -2.70 -13.84 17.28
C PHE A 38 -1.76 -14.83 17.98
N LYS A 39 -1.72 -14.82 19.31
CA LYS A 39 -0.87 -15.72 20.13
C LYS A 39 -1.47 -17.11 20.30
N VAL A 40 -2.80 -17.23 20.23
CA VAL A 40 -3.54 -18.48 20.48
C VAL A 40 -3.74 -19.27 19.19
N ASP A 41 -4.21 -18.61 18.14
CA ASP A 41 -4.49 -19.18 16.83
C ASP A 41 -4.19 -18.16 15.73
N LYS A 42 -2.94 -18.18 15.27
CA LYS A 42 -2.47 -17.33 14.18
C LYS A 42 -3.26 -17.56 12.88
N ALA A 43 -3.74 -18.78 12.63
CA ALA A 43 -4.47 -19.08 11.40
C ALA A 43 -5.84 -18.41 11.41
N LEU A 44 -6.60 -18.56 12.50
CA LEU A 44 -7.89 -17.90 12.68
C LEU A 44 -7.76 -16.37 12.74
N TYR A 45 -6.69 -15.86 13.37
CA TYR A 45 -6.36 -14.43 13.32
C TYR A 45 -6.22 -13.93 11.88
N MET A 46 -5.44 -14.63 11.05
CA MET A 46 -5.22 -14.23 9.67
C MET A 46 -6.48 -14.36 8.81
N GLU A 47 -7.35 -15.33 9.10
CA GLU A 47 -8.65 -15.44 8.44
C GLU A 47 -9.49 -14.18 8.67
N GLN A 48 -9.58 -13.69 9.91
CA GLN A 48 -10.29 -12.43 10.23
C GLN A 48 -9.66 -11.23 9.50
N VAL A 49 -8.33 -11.15 9.51
CA VAL A 49 -7.60 -10.09 8.81
C VAL A 49 -7.93 -10.07 7.33
N TYR A 50 -7.88 -11.23 6.67
CA TYR A 50 -8.18 -11.30 5.24
C TYR A 50 -9.64 -10.97 4.96
N ASP A 51 -10.58 -11.51 5.73
CA ASP A 51 -11.99 -11.30 5.48
C ASP A 51 -12.37 -9.82 5.64
N ARG A 52 -11.91 -9.17 6.71
CA ARG A 52 -12.17 -7.74 6.94
C ARG A 52 -11.50 -6.86 5.88
N ALA A 53 -10.23 -7.08 5.58
CA ALA A 53 -9.50 -6.30 4.57
C ALA A 53 -10.14 -6.42 3.18
N LEU A 54 -10.52 -7.65 2.78
CA LEU A 54 -11.20 -7.89 1.52
C LEU A 54 -12.61 -7.31 1.49
N SER A 55 -13.34 -7.35 2.61
CA SER A 55 -14.67 -6.74 2.73
C SER A 55 -14.62 -5.23 2.59
N ILE A 56 -13.67 -4.57 3.27
CA ILE A 56 -13.43 -3.12 3.11
C ILE A 56 -13.11 -2.80 1.65
N TYR A 57 -12.18 -3.53 1.02
CA TYR A 57 -11.86 -3.30 -0.38
C TYR A 57 -13.09 -3.44 -1.29
N ARG A 58 -13.87 -4.52 -1.15
CA ARG A 58 -15.07 -4.75 -1.98
C ARG A 58 -16.16 -3.70 -1.78
N TYR A 59 -16.29 -3.18 -0.56
CA TYR A 59 -17.25 -2.12 -0.25
C TYR A 59 -16.86 -0.81 -0.96
N LEU A 60 -15.57 -0.48 -0.92
CA LEU A 60 -15.05 0.78 -1.44
C LEU A 60 -14.80 0.76 -2.96
N HIS A 61 -14.32 -0.38 -3.50
CA HIS A 61 -13.83 -0.49 -4.87
C HIS A 61 -14.74 -1.36 -5.73
N LYS A 62 -15.06 -0.86 -6.93
CA LYS A 62 -15.76 -1.59 -7.99
C LYS A 62 -14.84 -1.88 -9.16
N ALA A 63 -15.23 -2.85 -9.98
CA ALA A 63 -14.46 -3.29 -11.15
C ALA A 63 -14.19 -2.16 -12.17
N ASN A 64 -15.09 -1.17 -12.25
CA ASN A 64 -15.01 -0.06 -13.19
C ASN A 64 -14.42 1.22 -12.60
N ASP A 65 -14.02 1.21 -11.32
CA ASP A 65 -13.41 2.37 -10.69
C ASP A 65 -11.98 2.52 -11.18
N GLU A 66 -11.57 3.77 -11.44
CA GLU A 66 -10.17 4.12 -11.63
C GLU A 66 -9.47 4.20 -10.27
N ILE A 67 -8.37 3.46 -10.15
CA ILE A 67 -7.62 3.28 -8.91
C ILE A 67 -6.17 3.69 -9.16
N TYR A 68 -5.57 4.42 -8.22
CA TYR A 68 -4.12 4.50 -8.13
C TYR A 68 -3.62 3.43 -7.15
N ILE A 69 -2.67 2.63 -7.62
CA ILE A 69 -1.84 1.78 -6.78
C ILE A 69 -0.49 2.45 -6.69
N VAL A 70 -0.11 2.87 -5.49
CA VAL A 70 1.17 3.52 -5.24
C VAL A 70 1.97 2.64 -4.29
N SER A 71 3.25 2.43 -4.58
CA SER A 71 4.14 1.80 -3.61
C SER A 71 5.43 2.56 -3.43
N ASN A 72 5.84 2.72 -2.17
CA ASN A 72 7.14 3.27 -1.82
C ASN A 72 8.07 2.10 -1.46
N ALA A 73 9.17 1.99 -2.19
CA ALA A 73 10.24 1.05 -1.91
C ALA A 73 11.46 1.78 -1.36
N HIS A 74 11.98 1.27 -0.26
CA HIS A 74 13.15 1.74 0.46
C HIS A 74 14.22 0.65 0.32
N PHE A 75 15.37 0.95 -0.27
CA PHE A 75 16.43 -0.04 -0.51
C PHE A 75 17.64 0.31 0.35
N ALA A 76 17.92 -0.50 1.38
CA ALA A 76 18.99 -0.25 2.36
C ALA A 76 20.43 -0.36 1.80
N ASP A 77 20.59 -0.87 0.57
CA ASP A 77 21.90 -1.18 -0.01
C ASP A 77 22.18 -0.35 -1.27
N GLU A 78 23.46 -0.29 -1.66
CA GLU A 78 24.00 0.29 -2.89
C GLU A 78 23.09 0.14 -4.13
N PRO A 79 23.16 1.10 -5.08
CA PRO A 79 22.22 1.24 -6.19
C PRO A 79 22.21 0.01 -7.10
N ASN A 80 21.38 -0.99 -6.79
CA ASN A 80 21.15 -2.14 -7.65
C ASN A 80 19.95 -1.86 -8.59
N PRO A 81 20.19 -1.60 -9.88
CA PRO A 81 19.12 -1.23 -10.81
C PRO A 81 18.07 -2.33 -11.01
N LEU A 82 18.43 -3.59 -10.74
CA LEU A 82 17.52 -4.74 -10.86
C LEU A 82 16.51 -4.79 -9.71
N ARG A 83 16.83 -4.22 -8.53
CA ARG A 83 15.88 -4.06 -7.41
C ARG A 83 14.89 -2.92 -7.67
N ARG A 84 15.25 -1.93 -8.50
CA ARG A 84 14.43 -0.76 -8.87
C ARG A 84 13.24 -1.06 -9.81
N LYS A 85 13.03 -2.31 -10.24
CA LYS A 85 11.81 -2.74 -10.94
C LYS A 85 11.11 -3.81 -10.10
N PRO A 86 10.37 -3.42 -9.04
CA PRO A 86 9.68 -4.38 -8.22
C PRO A 86 8.74 -5.18 -9.11
N LYS A 87 9.02 -6.48 -9.21
CA LYS A 87 8.10 -7.46 -9.81
C LYS A 87 6.81 -7.60 -8.99
N VAL A 88 6.64 -6.79 -7.94
CA VAL A 88 5.51 -6.73 -7.02
C VAL A 88 4.21 -6.75 -7.83
N TYR A 89 3.98 -5.80 -8.73
CA TYR A 89 2.71 -5.75 -9.46
C TYR A 89 2.52 -6.85 -10.51
N ARG A 90 3.59 -7.49 -11.00
CA ARG A 90 3.47 -8.51 -12.06
C ARG A 90 2.60 -9.70 -11.64
N ARG A 91 2.56 -10.01 -10.35
CA ARG A 91 1.72 -11.09 -9.80
C ARG A 91 0.28 -10.68 -9.56
N TYR A 92 0.04 -9.37 -9.37
CA TYR A 92 -1.23 -8.83 -8.89
C TYR A 92 -2.01 -8.06 -9.95
N ILE A 93 -1.44 -7.81 -11.14
CA ILE A 93 -2.13 -7.17 -12.25
C ILE A 93 -2.43 -8.20 -13.35
N ASN A 94 -3.69 -8.25 -13.77
CA ASN A 94 -4.21 -9.18 -14.77
C ASN A 94 -3.74 -8.85 -16.18
N ASN A 95 -3.61 -7.55 -16.49
CA ASN A 95 -3.36 -7.06 -17.83
C ASN A 95 -1.89 -6.59 -17.98
N LYS A 96 -1.14 -7.21 -18.90
CA LYS A 96 0.26 -6.86 -19.16
C LYS A 96 0.43 -5.46 -19.77
N ASP A 97 -0.53 -4.99 -20.55
CA ASP A 97 -0.47 -3.65 -21.14
C ASP A 97 -0.67 -2.57 -20.08
N VAL A 98 -1.53 -2.84 -19.09
CA VAL A 98 -1.65 -1.99 -17.90
C VAL A 98 -0.32 -1.92 -17.14
N LEU A 99 0.39 -3.05 -16.98
CA LEU A 99 1.71 -3.05 -16.33
C LEU A 99 2.77 -2.23 -17.08
N LYS A 100 2.65 -2.07 -18.40
CA LYS A 100 3.57 -1.21 -19.17
C LYS A 100 3.38 0.28 -18.84
N CYS A 101 2.22 0.65 -18.31
CA CYS A 101 1.93 2.00 -17.84
C CYS A 101 2.44 2.28 -16.42
N LEU A 102 3.13 1.33 -15.79
CA LEU A 102 3.73 1.53 -14.47
C LEU A 102 4.78 2.64 -14.53
N GLN A 103 4.57 3.70 -13.76
CA GLN A 103 5.50 4.80 -13.62
C GLN A 103 6.43 4.55 -12.43
N HIS A 104 7.67 5.01 -12.55
CA HIS A 104 8.66 5.00 -11.48
C HIS A 104 9.19 6.43 -11.32
N LYS A 105 9.15 6.92 -10.09
CA LYS A 105 9.77 8.18 -9.66
C LYS A 105 10.75 7.90 -8.52
N VAL A 106 11.83 8.65 -8.50
CA VAL A 106 12.73 8.74 -7.34
C VAL A 106 12.42 10.07 -6.66
N ILE A 107 12.15 10.03 -5.37
CA ILE A 107 11.82 11.21 -4.55
C ILE A 107 12.68 11.19 -3.28
N PRO A 108 12.85 12.34 -2.60
CA PRO A 108 13.53 12.38 -1.30
C PRO A 108 12.92 11.37 -0.33
N TYR A 109 13.74 10.86 0.59
CA TYR A 109 13.28 9.87 1.56
C TYR A 109 12.08 10.39 2.34
N VAL A 110 10.96 9.67 2.26
CA VAL A 110 9.69 10.10 2.88
C VAL A 110 9.71 10.11 4.41
N PHE A 111 10.77 9.57 5.01
CA PHE A 111 11.02 9.61 6.45
C PHE A 111 12.27 10.41 6.83
N ALA A 112 12.82 11.22 5.92
CA ALA A 112 14.03 12.03 6.19
C ALA A 112 13.87 12.86 7.47
N ASN A 113 12.74 13.56 7.64
CA ASN A 113 12.47 14.37 8.83
C ASN A 113 12.29 13.55 10.12
N VAL A 114 11.92 12.28 10.02
CA VAL A 114 11.64 11.41 11.18
C VAL A 114 12.92 10.76 11.69
N TYR A 115 13.80 10.36 10.77
CA TYR A 115 15.03 9.65 11.10
C TYR A 115 16.29 10.52 10.97
N GLU A 116 16.17 11.77 10.52
CA GLU A 116 17.29 12.67 10.23
C GLU A 116 18.29 12.04 9.24
N ILE A 117 17.76 11.37 8.20
CA ILE A 117 18.53 10.68 7.14
C ILE A 117 18.28 11.35 5.80
N ASP A 118 19.29 12.02 5.27
CA ASP A 118 19.20 12.78 4.01
C ASP A 118 19.86 12.08 2.80
N ASP A 119 20.63 11.02 3.04
CA ASP A 119 21.37 10.27 2.01
C ASP A 119 20.59 9.07 1.44
N PHE A 120 19.29 9.02 1.71
CA PHE A 120 18.42 7.93 1.29
C PHE A 120 17.36 8.40 0.27
N GLU A 121 16.91 7.48 -0.59
CA GLU A 121 15.91 7.77 -1.63
C GLU A 121 14.69 6.86 -1.51
N THR A 122 13.50 7.40 -1.78
CA THR A 122 12.29 6.60 -1.92
C THR A 122 12.00 6.34 -3.39
N HIS A 123 11.95 5.07 -3.78
CA HIS A 123 11.49 4.65 -5.11
C HIS A 123 9.97 4.51 -5.10
N ARG A 124 9.27 5.47 -5.69
CA ARG A 124 7.81 5.46 -5.80
C ARG A 124 7.36 4.86 -7.12
N PHE A 125 6.58 3.80 -7.05
CA PHE A 125 5.93 3.17 -8.20
C PHE A 125 4.46 3.56 -8.22
N ILE A 126 3.96 3.95 -9.39
CA ILE A 126 2.62 4.49 -9.54
C ILE A 126 1.95 3.78 -10.72
N LEU A 127 0.84 3.11 -10.45
CA LEU A 127 0.00 2.51 -11.47
C LEU A 127 -1.42 3.07 -11.37
N LYS A 128 -1.87 3.76 -12.42
CA LYS A 128 -3.28 4.11 -12.58
C LYS A 128 -3.96 3.04 -13.43
N CYS A 129 -4.97 2.36 -12.91
CA CYS A 129 -5.70 1.34 -13.67
C CYS A 129 -7.13 1.14 -13.15
N TYR A 130 -7.96 0.42 -13.91
CA TYR A 130 -9.28 0.01 -13.43
C TYR A 130 -9.22 -1.16 -12.45
N GLY A 131 -10.13 -1.22 -11.48
CA GLY A 131 -10.22 -2.30 -10.48
C GLY A 131 -10.27 -3.71 -11.07
N ARG A 132 -10.92 -3.91 -12.22
CA ARG A 132 -10.93 -5.18 -12.97
C ARG A 132 -9.54 -5.70 -13.37
N ASN A 133 -8.55 -4.81 -13.46
CA ASN A 133 -7.18 -5.19 -13.78
C ASN A 133 -6.38 -5.68 -12.56
N ILE A 134 -6.95 -5.60 -11.35
CA ILE A 134 -6.28 -5.94 -10.10
C ILE A 134 -6.77 -7.29 -9.59
N LYS A 135 -5.84 -8.21 -9.32
CA LYS A 135 -6.09 -9.41 -8.49
C LYS A 135 -6.13 -9.01 -7.01
N TYR A 136 -7.13 -8.21 -6.65
CA TYR A 136 -7.21 -7.59 -5.32
C TYR A 136 -7.14 -8.64 -4.20
N GLY A 137 -7.77 -9.81 -4.40
CA GLY A 137 -7.74 -10.91 -3.44
C GLY A 137 -6.32 -11.35 -3.05
N SER A 138 -5.43 -11.51 -4.03
CA SER A 138 -4.04 -11.91 -3.76
C SER A 138 -3.15 -10.72 -3.39
N LEU A 139 -3.44 -9.52 -3.90
CA LEU A 139 -2.72 -8.29 -3.55
C LEU A 139 -2.90 -7.97 -2.07
N ILE A 140 -4.14 -7.89 -1.60
CA ILE A 140 -4.50 -7.50 -0.24
C ILE A 140 -3.95 -8.51 0.77
N LYS A 141 -4.12 -9.81 0.50
CA LYS A 141 -3.52 -10.85 1.34
C LYS A 141 -2.00 -10.69 1.46
N ALA A 142 -1.31 -10.34 0.36
CA ALA A 142 0.13 -10.14 0.39
C ALA A 142 0.55 -8.87 1.15
N ILE A 143 -0.28 -7.83 1.17
CA ILE A 143 -0.08 -6.65 2.01
C ILE A 143 -0.22 -7.05 3.49
N CYS A 144 -1.35 -7.67 3.88
CA CYS A 144 -1.60 -8.12 5.25
C CYS A 144 -0.55 -9.12 5.76
N ASN A 145 0.01 -9.94 4.86
CA ASN A 145 1.01 -10.93 5.20
C ASN A 145 2.36 -10.34 5.62
N ASN A 146 2.65 -9.11 5.20
CA ASN A 146 3.93 -8.46 5.46
C ASN A 146 4.19 -8.34 6.97
N ASP A 147 3.19 -7.92 7.74
CA ASP A 147 3.36 -7.64 9.17
C ASP A 147 3.62 -8.91 9.98
N VAL A 148 3.11 -10.06 9.50
CA VAL A 148 3.25 -11.38 10.14
C VAL A 148 4.32 -12.27 9.51
N ALA A 149 5.08 -11.74 8.52
CA ALA A 149 6.10 -12.43 7.74
C ALA A 149 5.63 -13.75 7.07
N ILE A 150 4.38 -13.81 6.58
CA ILE A 150 3.83 -14.97 5.86
C ILE A 150 4.03 -14.83 4.35
N ARG A 151 4.33 -15.89 3.60
CA ARG A 151 4.41 -15.81 2.13
C ARG A 151 3.04 -16.07 1.47
N PRO A 152 2.71 -15.40 0.35
CA PRO A 152 3.44 -14.30 -0.30
C PRO A 152 3.27 -12.98 0.47
N LEU A 153 4.28 -12.10 0.44
CA LEU A 153 4.19 -10.75 1.02
C LEU A 153 4.77 -9.68 0.10
N ILE A 154 4.44 -8.42 0.39
CA ILE A 154 4.99 -7.22 -0.26
C ILE A 154 5.71 -6.39 0.80
N TYR A 155 7.03 -6.26 0.67
CA TYR A 155 7.89 -5.49 1.59
C TYR A 155 7.77 -3.96 1.46
N HIS A 156 7.02 -3.48 0.47
CA HIS A 156 6.90 -2.05 0.16
C HIS A 156 5.62 -1.52 0.77
N ASP A 157 5.63 -0.24 1.15
CA ASP A 157 4.41 0.45 1.54
C ASP A 157 3.47 0.45 0.33
N VAL A 158 2.20 0.06 0.48
CA VAL A 158 1.23 0.05 -0.62
C VAL A 158 0.01 0.88 -0.26
N PHE A 159 -0.29 1.86 -1.12
CA PHE A 159 -1.42 2.76 -1.01
C PHE A 159 -2.40 2.51 -2.14
N LEU A 160 -3.70 2.54 -1.83
CA LEU A 160 -4.79 2.39 -2.79
C LEU A 160 -5.72 3.59 -2.67
N SER A 161 -5.97 4.30 -3.78
CA SER A 161 -6.92 5.42 -3.79
C SER A 161 -8.05 5.17 -4.79
N ILE A 162 -9.25 5.65 -4.46
CA ILE A 162 -10.43 5.55 -5.33
C ILE A 162 -11.01 6.92 -5.53
N PHE A 163 -11.07 7.37 -6.78
CA PHE A 163 -11.81 8.58 -7.14
C PHE A 163 -11.40 9.81 -6.30
N PRO A 164 -11.90 11.02 -6.56
CA PRO A 164 -11.19 12.22 -6.16
C PRO A 164 -11.03 12.41 -4.64
N GLN A 165 -11.87 11.85 -3.77
CA GLN A 165 -11.94 12.30 -2.37
C GLN A 165 -11.53 11.25 -1.32
N GLU A 166 -11.17 10.04 -1.72
CA GLU A 166 -10.89 8.96 -0.76
C GLU A 166 -9.55 8.28 -1.04
N LEU A 167 -8.65 8.37 -0.06
CA LEU A 167 -7.37 7.69 -0.05
C LEU A 167 -7.37 6.65 1.07
N TYR A 168 -7.08 5.40 0.71
CA TYR A 168 -7.04 4.30 1.65
C TYR A 168 -5.63 3.77 1.81
N PHE A 169 -5.28 3.52 3.06
CA PHE A 169 -4.06 2.84 3.42
C PHE A 169 -4.40 1.66 4.30
N MET A 170 -4.18 0.47 3.78
CA MET A 170 -4.27 -0.73 4.59
C MET A 170 -2.98 -0.84 5.40
N TYR A 171 -3.06 -0.36 6.63
CA TYR A 171 -2.05 -0.58 7.65
C TYR A 171 -2.61 -1.58 8.66
N MET A 172 -1.95 -2.71 8.84
CA MET A 172 -2.29 -3.66 9.90
C MET A 172 -1.27 -3.50 11.03
N MET A 173 -1.73 -2.92 12.14
CA MET A 173 -1.00 -3.00 13.40
C MET A 173 -1.27 -4.38 13.99
N ILE A 174 -0.30 -5.29 13.90
CA ILE A 174 -0.26 -6.39 14.87
C ILE A 174 0.10 -5.72 16.18
N GLY A 175 -0.83 -5.75 17.14
CA GLY A 175 -0.86 -4.88 18.30
C GLY A 175 0.51 -4.45 18.81
N ASP A 176 0.70 -3.14 18.91
CA ASP A 176 1.49 -2.54 19.97
C ASP A 176 0.82 -2.89 21.29
N VAL A 177 1.02 -4.13 21.74
CA VAL A 177 0.94 -4.47 23.15
C VAL A 177 2.38 -4.32 23.65
N MET A 178 2.73 -3.09 24.00
CA MET A 178 3.70 -2.89 25.09
C MET A 178 3.13 -3.55 26.35
#